data_AF-A0A349S440-F1
#
_entry.id   AF-A0A349S440-F1
#
_cell.length_a   1.000
_cell.length_b   1.000
_cell.length_c   1.000
_cell.angle_alpha   90.00
_cell.angle_beta   90.00
_cell.angle_gamma   90.00
#
_symmetry.space_group_name_H-M   'P 1'
#
loop_
_entity.id
_entity.type
_entity.pdbx_description
1 polymer ?
#
loop_
_entity_poly.entity_id
_entity_poly.type
_entity_poly.pdbx_seq_one_letter_code
_entity_poly.pdbx_strand_id
1 'polypeptide(L)' 'MQSCTIIIFGATGDLAKQKLLPALYHLDIEDRLTADTRIICMGRKACPLDEWHDKVTEYITVKSRNSIQEKDLTQFLNKV' A
#
# COMPACT_ATOMS: atom_id res chain seq x y z
N MET A 1 -12.04 -9.07 -11.72
CA MET A 1 -10.59 -9.03 -11.99
C MET A 1 -9.99 -10.37 -11.56
N GLN A 2 -8.88 -10.80 -12.18
CA GLN A 2 -8.13 -11.98 -11.74
C GLN A 2 -7.17 -11.59 -10.61
N SER A 3 -6.83 -12.54 -9.74
CA SER A 3 -5.82 -12.38 -8.71
C SER A 3 -4.48 -11.98 -9.33
N CYS A 4 -3.88 -10.89 -8.86
CA CYS A 4 -2.64 -10.34 -9.40
C CYS A 4 -1.64 -10.09 -8.26
N THR A 5 -0.36 -10.32 -8.52
CA THR A 5 0.73 -9.89 -7.64
C THR A 5 1.41 -8.67 -8.26
N ILE A 6 1.38 -7.54 -7.56
CA ILE A 6 1.98 -6.29 -7.99
C ILE A 6 3.33 -6.17 -7.29
N ILE A 7 4.42 -6.09 -8.06
CA ILE A 7 5.77 -5.94 -7.51
C ILE A 7 6.25 -4.51 -7.78
N ILE A 8 6.51 -3.75 -6.72
CA ILE A 8 6.99 -2.36 -6.80
C ILE A 8 8.48 -2.34 -6.49
N PHE A 9 9.30 -2.23 -7.53
CA PHE A 9 10.73 -1.97 -7.39
C PHE A 9 10.95 -0.49 -7.07
N GLY A 10 11.72 -0.22 -6.02
CA GLY A 10 11.91 1.16 -5.54
C GLY A 10 10.69 1.68 -4.76
N ALA A 11 10.05 0.82 -3.97
CA ALA A 11 8.87 1.19 -3.17
C ALA A 11 9.15 2.34 -2.16
N THR A 12 10.41 2.54 -1.78
CA THR A 12 10.85 3.68 -0.94
C THR A 12 11.12 4.96 -1.74
N GLY A 13 10.90 4.97 -3.06
CA GLY A 13 11.10 6.11 -3.94
C GLY A 13 9.94 7.09 -3.90
N ASP A 14 10.16 8.32 -4.36
CA ASP A 14 9.16 9.39 -4.26
C ASP A 14 7.86 9.07 -5.01
N LEU A 15 7.94 8.51 -6.22
CA LEU A 15 6.76 8.13 -7.00
C LEU A 15 5.87 7.10 -6.27
N ALA A 16 6.50 6.11 -5.61
CA ALA A 16 5.77 5.08 -4.89
C ALA A 16 5.00 5.67 -3.70
N LYS A 17 5.65 6.58 -2.95
CA LYS A 17 5.06 7.28 -1.81
C LYS A 17 3.96 8.25 -2.21
N GLN A 18 4.20 9.05 -3.24
CA GLN A 18 3.31 10.15 -3.63
C GLN A 18 2.09 9.68 -4.43
N LYS A 19 2.21 8.55 -5.15
CA LYS A 19 1.20 8.11 -6.13
C LYS A 19 0.84 6.64 -6.03
N LEU A 20 1.80 5.72 -6.09
CA LEU A 20 1.47 4.29 -6.24
C LEU A 20 0.77 3.73 -5.02
N LEU A 21 1.37 3.86 -3.83
CA LEU A 21 0.81 3.29 -2.60
C LEU A 21 -0.54 3.94 -2.22
N PRO A 22 -0.69 5.29 -2.25
CA PRO A 22 -2.00 5.91 -2.02
C PRO A 22 -3.06 5.51 -3.06
N ALA A 23 -2.69 5.36 -4.34
CA ALA A 23 -3.63 4.94 -5.37
C ALA A 23 -4.07 3.47 -5.20
N LEU A 24 -3.14 2.58 -4.83
CA LEU A 24 -3.46 1.18 -4.54
C LEU A 24 -4.35 1.05 -3.30
N TYR A 25 -4.10 1.86 -2.26
CA TYR A 25 -5.01 1.94 -1.12
C TYR A 25 -6.41 2.40 -1.54
N HIS A 26 -6.53 3.46 -2.35
CA HIS A 26 -7.84 3.90 -2.86
C HIS A 26 -8.55 2.84 -3.71
N LEU A 27 -7.80 2.04 -4.47
CA LEU A 27 -8.39 0.92 -5.22
C LEU A 27 -8.85 -0.22 -4.30
N ASP A 28 -8.17 -0.46 -3.18
CA ASP A 28 -8.56 -1.47 -2.20
C ASP A 28 -9.86 -1.09 -1.48
N ILE A 29 -9.98 0.17 -1.04
CA ILE A 29 -11.20 0.65 -0.35
C ILE A 29 -12.43 0.75 -1.27
N GLU A 30 -12.22 0.83 -2.59
CA GLU A 30 -13.30 0.83 -3.59
C GLU A 30 -13.63 -0.59 -4.09
N ASP A 31 -13.12 -1.63 -3.43
CA ASP A 31 -13.26 -3.05 -3.81
C ASP A 31 -12.85 -3.31 -5.29
N ARG A 32 -11.92 -2.50 -5.80
CA ARG A 32 -11.37 -2.64 -7.16
C ARG A 32 -10.18 -3.59 -7.21
N LEU A 33 -9.58 -3.90 -6.07
CA LEU A 33 -8.59 -4.96 -5.94
C LEU A 33 -9.27 -6.26 -5.50
N THR A 34 -8.84 -7.38 -6.07
CA THR A 34 -9.32 -8.69 -5.62
C THR A 34 -8.81 -8.99 -4.21
N ALA A 35 -9.54 -9.83 -3.47
CA ALA A 35 -9.13 -10.28 -2.14
C ALA A 35 -7.72 -10.91 -2.14
N ASP A 36 -7.40 -11.69 -3.18
CA ASP A 36 -6.11 -12.35 -3.37
C ASP A 36 -5.01 -11.48 -3.98
N THR A 37 -5.26 -10.20 -4.24
CA THR A 37 -4.21 -9.29 -4.72
C THR A 37 -3.13 -9.14 -3.64
N ARG A 38 -1.87 -9.32 -4.04
CA ARG A 38 -0.68 -9.12 -3.20
C ARG A 38 0.16 -7.99 -3.77
N ILE A 39 0.73 -7.17 -2.89
CA ILE A 39 1.62 -6.07 -3.25
C ILE A 39 2.96 -6.35 -2.60
N ILE A 40 4.01 -6.51 -3.40
CA ILE A 40 5.36 -6.78 -2.90
C ILE A 40 6.20 -5.53 -3.12
N CYS A 41 6.64 -4.93 -2.03
CA CYS A 41 7.45 -3.72 -2.06
C CYS A 41 8.94 -4.04 -1.91
N MET A 42 9.73 -3.75 -2.94
CA MET A 42 11.18 -4.01 -2.95
C MET A 42 11.99 -2.71 -2.90
N GLY A 43 13.04 -2.73 -2.09
CA GLY A 43 13.99 -1.63 -1.93
C GLY A 43 15.42 -2.15 -1.80
N ARG A 44 16.38 -1.23 -1.83
CA ARG A 44 17.82 -1.55 -1.69
C ARG A 44 18.24 -1.82 -0.25
N LYS A 45 17.52 -1.26 0.71
CA LYS A 45 17.81 -1.41 2.14
C LYS A 45 16.85 -2.45 2.73
N ALA A 46 17.39 -3.33 3.58
CA ALA A 46 16.55 -4.17 4.42
C ALA A 46 15.69 -3.28 5.32
N CYS A 47 14.40 -3.58 5.39
CA CYS A 47 13.43 -2.89 6.22
C CYS A 47 12.55 -3.98 6.85
N PRO A 48 12.46 -4.07 8.18
CA PRO A 48 11.52 -4.96 8.85
C PRO A 48 10.07 -4.64 8.45
N LEU A 49 9.20 -5.65 8.49
CA LEU A 49 7.81 -5.51 8.07
C LEU A 49 7.06 -4.45 8.89
N ASP A 50 7.26 -4.41 10.21
CA ASP A 50 6.59 -3.44 11.09
C ASP A 50 6.98 -2.00 10.72
N GLU A 51 8.28 -1.75 10.51
CA GLU A 51 8.78 -0.43 10.08
C GLU A 51 8.29 -0.07 8.67
N TRP A 52 8.03 -1.07 7.83
CA TRP A 52 7.44 -0.86 6.52
C TRP A 52 5.95 -0.50 6.60
N HIS A 53 5.20 -1.15 7.47
CA HIS A 53 3.79 -0.84 7.73
C HIS A 53 3.61 0.57 8.28
N ASP A 54 4.50 1.02 9.17
CA ASP A 54 4.52 2.40 9.66
C ASP A 54 4.73 3.41 8.52
N LYS A 55 5.70 3.14 7.64
CA LYS A 55 5.98 4.00 6.47
C LYS A 55 4.81 4.06 5.49
N VAL A 56 4.21 2.91 5.18
CA VAL A 56 3.05 2.84 4.27
C VAL A 56 1.88 3.62 4.87
N THR A 57 1.65 3.48 6.18
CA THR A 57 0.63 4.23 6.91
C THR A 57 0.88 5.74 6.82
N GLU A 58 2.11 6.21 7.01
CA GLU A 58 2.49 7.61 6.81
C GLU A 58 2.17 8.09 5.38
N TYR A 59 2.52 7.29 4.35
CA TYR A 59 2.32 7.68 2.95
C TYR A 59 0.84 7.82 2.58
N ILE A 60 -0.01 6.96 3.14
CA ILE A 60 -1.46 6.97 2.91
C ILE A 60 -2.13 8.10 3.70
N THR A 61 -1.79 8.27 4.98
CA THR A 61 -2.38 9.28 5.87
C THR A 61 -2.15 10.70 5.38
N VAL A 62 -0.98 11.01 4.84
CA VAL A 62 -0.66 12.35 4.29
C VAL A 62 -1.49 12.69 3.05
N LYS A 63 -2.04 11.69 2.33
CA LYS A 63 -2.67 11.88 1.02
C LYS A 63 -4.15 11.50 0.95
N SER A 64 -4.68 10.82 1.97
CA SER A 64 -6.10 10.51 2.04
C SER A 64 -6.89 11.78 2.31
N ARG A 65 -7.68 12.20 1.31
CA ARG A 65 -8.65 13.30 1.46
C ARG A 65 -9.91 12.87 2.21
N ASN A 66 -10.11 11.56 2.39
CA ASN A 66 -11.25 10.97 3.07
C ASN A 66 -10.84 10.48 4.46
N SER A 67 -11.79 10.45 5.40
CA SER A 67 -11.59 9.87 6.73
C SER A 67 -11.10 8.42 6.58
N ILE A 68 -9.85 8.17 6.95
CA ILE A 68 -9.26 6.83 6.95
C ILE A 68 -9.94 6.03 8.05
N GLN A 69 -10.57 4.91 7.69
CA GLN A 69 -11.03 3.95 8.69
C GLN A 69 -9.87 2.99 9.00
N GLU A 70 -9.60 2.76 10.30
CA GLU A 70 -8.53 1.84 10.72
C GLU A 70 -8.67 0.46 10.07
N LYS A 71 -9.91 -0.03 9.94
CA LYS A 71 -10.20 -1.34 9.33
C LYS A 71 -9.68 -1.46 7.89
N ASP A 72 -9.84 -0.39 7.10
CA ASP A 72 -9.49 -0.35 5.68
C ASP A 72 -7.98 -0.29 5.53
N LEU A 73 -7.32 0.47 6.41
CA LEU A 73 -5.87 0.54 6.48
C LEU A 73 -5.27 -0.82 6.89
N THR A 74 -5.79 -1.46 7.93
CA THR A 74 -5.33 -2.79 8.35
C THR A 74 -5.50 -3.83 7.24
N GLN A 75 -6.62 -3.79 6.51
CA GLN A 75 -6.84 -4.66 5.35
C GLN A 75 -5.77 -4.44 4.27
N PHE A 76 -5.46 -3.18 3.94
CA PHE A 76 -4.44 -2.86 2.96
C PHE A 76 -3.04 -3.27 3.40
N LEU A 77 -2.68 -3.05 4.67
CA LEU A 77 -1.38 -3.45 5.23
C LEU A 77 -1.18 -4.97 5.19
N ASN A 78 -2.24 -5.77 5.33
CA ASN A 78 -2.17 -7.23 5.18
C ASN A 78 -1.88 -7.70 3.74
N LYS A 79 -2.02 -6.81 2.75
CA LYS A 79 -1.72 -7.08 1.34
C LYS A 79 -0.30 -6.67 0.94
N VAL A 80 0.38 -5.84 1.75
CA VAL A 80 1.66 -5.15 1.47
C VAL A 80 2.80 -5.70 2.32
#